data_AF-A0A7R8ZIG2-F1
#
_entry.id   AF-A0A7R8ZIG2-F1
#
_cell.length_a   1.000
_cell.length_b   1.000
_cell.length_c   1.000
_cell.angle_alpha   90.00
_cell.angle_beta   90.00
_cell.angle_gamma   90.00
#
_symmetry.space_group_name_H-M   'P 1'
#
loop_
_entity.id
_entity.type
_entity.pdbx_description
1 polymer ?
#
loop_
_entity_poly.entity_id
_entity_poly.type
_entity_poly.pdbx_seq_one_letter_code
_entity_poly.pdbx_strand_id
1 'polypeptide(L)'
;QLGLVCFRLKGSDELNQKLLSNINESGRLHMVPASVNEKYVIRFCAVAQNATEDDVDHAWEVITEFASELLETQHLEKVASVYYSGVAWLVTRAGRT
;
A
#
# COMPACT_ATOMS: atom_id res chain seq x y z
N GLN A 1 -26.13 -5.82 -11.11
CA GLN A 1 -25.00 -6.67 -10.69
C GLN A 1 -24.25 -5.93 -9.59
N LEU A 2 -23.88 -6.58 -8.48
CA LEU A 2 -23.11 -5.93 -7.40
C LEU A 2 -21.65 -6.38 -7.54
N GLY A 3 -20.77 -5.51 -8.07
CA GLY A 3 -19.35 -5.78 -8.23
C GLY A 3 -18.54 -5.29 -7.04
N LEU A 4 -18.53 -6.04 -5.93
CA LEU A 4 -17.70 -5.74 -4.76
C LEU A 4 -16.49 -6.67 -4.74
N VAL A 5 -15.30 -6.08 -4.64
CA VAL A 5 -14.04 -6.80 -4.42
C VAL A 5 -13.41 -6.31 -3.13
N CYS A 6 -13.04 -7.24 -2.26
CA CYS A 6 -12.30 -6.96 -1.03
C CYS A 6 -10.87 -7.48 -1.19
N PHE A 7 -9.88 -6.64 -0.94
CA PHE A 7 -8.48 -7.02 -1.06
C PHE A 7 -7.62 -6.34 0.02
N ARG A 8 -6.40 -6.84 0.19
CA ARG A 8 -5.35 -6.22 0.99
C ARG A 8 -3.99 -6.66 0.47
N LEU A 9 -2.99 -5.79 0.54
CA LEU A 9 -1.60 -6.18 0.38
C LEU A 9 -1.19 -7.09 1.54
N LYS A 10 -0.32 -8.07 1.24
CA LYS A 10 0.29 -8.91 2.26
C LYS A 10 1.21 -8.05 3.12
N GLY A 11 0.89 -7.93 4.40
CA GLY A 11 1.64 -7.11 5.32
C GLY A 11 0.78 -6.60 6.48
N SER A 12 1.19 -5.47 7.04
CA SER A 12 0.54 -4.85 8.17
C SER A 12 -0.71 -4.06 7.76
N ASP A 13 -1.53 -3.69 8.75
CA ASP A 13 -2.73 -2.89 8.50
C ASP A 13 -2.37 -1.43 8.20
N GLU A 14 -1.27 -0.92 8.74
CA GLU A 14 -0.73 0.41 8.44
C GLU A 14 -0.32 0.53 6.96
N LEU A 15 0.25 -0.53 6.38
CA LEU A 15 0.56 -0.59 4.94
C LEU A 15 -0.72 -0.42 4.11
N ASN A 16 -1.80 -1.11 4.50
CA ASN A 16 -3.06 -1.06 3.78
C ASN A 16 -3.83 0.26 4.00
N GLN A 17 -3.73 0.85 5.19
CA GLN A 17 -4.25 2.19 5.47
C GLN A 17 -3.54 3.24 4.62
N LYS A 18 -2.20 3.17 4.52
CA LYS A 18 -1.40 4.09 3.69
C LYS A 18 -1.71 3.92 2.20
N LEU A 19 -1.85 2.68 1.72
CA LEU A 19 -2.28 2.42 0.34
C LEU A 19 -3.64 3.08 0.06
N LEU A 20 -4.63 2.88 0.94
CA LEU A 20 -5.95 3.45 0.75
C LEU A 20 -5.93 4.99 0.77
N SER A 21 -5.18 5.59 1.69
CA SER A 21 -5.01 7.04 1.79
C SER A 21 -4.44 7.60 0.48
N ASN A 22 -3.32 7.04 0.01
CA ASN A 22 -2.65 7.50 -1.21
C ASN A 22 -3.58 7.42 -2.44
N ILE A 23 -4.32 6.31 -2.59
CA ILE A 23 -5.24 6.16 -3.72
C ILE A 23 -6.38 7.18 -3.64
N ASN A 24 -7.01 7.34 -2.47
CA ASN A 24 -8.12 8.29 -2.30
C ASN A 24 -7.65 9.75 -2.45
N GLU A 25 -6.46 10.09 -1.95
CA GLU A 25 -5.86 11.43 -2.09
C GLU A 25 -5.49 11.75 -3.53
N SER A 26 -5.17 10.74 -4.36
CA SER A 26 -4.90 10.93 -5.78
C SER A 26 -6.12 11.40 -6.58
N GLY A 27 -7.34 11.15 -6.07
CA GLY A 27 -8.59 11.42 -6.76
C GLY A 27 -8.89 10.51 -7.97
N ARG A 28 -8.00 9.57 -8.32
CA ARG A 28 -8.19 8.64 -9.46
C ARG A 28 -9.24 7.57 -9.17
N LEU A 29 -9.28 7.09 -7.92
CA LEU A 29 -10.26 6.12 -7.44
C LEU A 29 -10.72 6.52 -6.04
N HIS A 30 -11.97 6.16 -5.72
CA HIS A 30 -12.47 6.22 -4.36
C HIS A 30 -12.81 4.83 -3.85
N MET A 31 -12.18 4.43 -2.76
CA MET A 31 -12.40 3.15 -2.09
C MET A 31 -12.61 3.36 -0.59
N VAL A 32 -13.21 2.37 0.05
CA VAL A 32 -13.55 2.44 1.47
C VAL A 32 -12.89 1.31 2.25
N PRO A 33 -12.55 1.54 3.52
CA PRO A 33 -12.02 0.47 4.36
C PRO A 33 -13.12 -0.43 4.91
N ALA A 34 -12.74 -1.61 5.34
CA ALA A 34 -13.52 -2.49 6.20
C ALA A 34 -12.61 -3.25 7.17
N SER A 35 -13.21 -3.80 8.22
CA SER A 35 -12.55 -4.75 9.12
C SER A 35 -13.18 -6.12 8.93
N VAL A 36 -12.37 -7.12 8.62
CA VAL A 36 -12.80 -8.52 8.49
C VAL A 36 -11.82 -9.36 9.29
N ASN A 37 -12.31 -10.10 10.29
CA ASN A 37 -11.49 -10.88 11.22
C ASN A 37 -10.35 -10.05 11.83
N GLU A 38 -10.67 -8.83 12.27
CA GLU A 38 -9.71 -7.88 12.87
C GLU A 38 -8.55 -7.49 11.94
N LYS A 39 -8.72 -7.67 10.63
CA LYS A 39 -7.78 -7.23 9.60
C LYS A 39 -8.37 -6.10 8.79
N TYR A 40 -7.52 -5.11 8.51
CA TYR A 40 -7.85 -4.03 7.60
C TYR A 40 -7.88 -4.54 6.16
N VAL A 41 -9.01 -4.34 5.50
CA VAL A 41 -9.26 -4.69 4.09
C VAL A 41 -9.82 -3.49 3.35
N ILE A 42 -9.45 -3.37 2.08
CA ILE A 42 -9.94 -2.34 1.17
C ILE A 42 -11.09 -2.91 0.36
N ARG A 43 -12.18 -2.14 0.24
CA ARG A 43 -13.36 -2.48 -0.56
C ARG A 43 -13.40 -1.59 -1.79
N PHE A 44 -13.29 -2.22 -2.95
CA PHE A 44 -13.53 -1.62 -4.24
C PHE A 44 -14.91 -2.05 -4.75
N CYS A 45 -15.75 -1.08 -5.10
CA CYS A 45 -17.05 -1.35 -5.68
C CYS A 45 -17.12 -0.76 -7.10
N ALA A 46 -17.27 -1.62 -8.11
CA ALA A 46 -17.63 -1.20 -9.45
C ALA A 46 -19.15 -0.94 -9.50
N VAL A 47 -19.57 0.28 -9.13
CA VAL A 47 -21.01 0.66 -8.99
C VAL A 47 -21.51 1.51 -10.16
N ALA A 48 -20.66 1.86 -11.14
CA ALA A 48 -21.13 2.65 -12.28
C ALA A 48 -22.11 1.83 -13.12
N GLN A 49 -23.26 2.42 -13.47
CA GLN A 49 -24.31 1.77 -14.27
C GLN A 49 -23.79 1.31 -15.65
N ASN A 50 -22.73 1.97 -16.13
CA ASN A 50 -22.05 1.74 -17.38
C ASN A 50 -20.59 1.27 -17.18
N ALA A 51 -20.24 0.72 -16.01
CA ALA A 51 -18.91 0.16 -15.78
C ALA A 51 -18.59 -0.88 -16.87
N THR A 52 -17.46 -0.69 -17.53
CA THR A 52 -16.90 -1.55 -18.56
C THR A 52 -15.74 -2.37 -18.01
N GLU A 53 -15.25 -3.31 -18.81
CA GLU A 53 -14.02 -4.04 -18.50
C GLU A 53 -12.81 -3.09 -18.41
N ASP A 54 -12.74 -2.10 -19.31
CA ASP A 54 -11.71 -1.06 -19.31
C ASP A 54 -11.67 -0.26 -17.98
N ASP A 55 -12.82 -0.02 -17.35
CA ASP A 55 -12.87 0.65 -16.03
C ASP A 55 -12.26 -0.22 -14.92
N VAL A 56 -12.43 -1.56 -15.03
CA VAL A 56 -11.84 -2.52 -14.08
C VAL A 56 -10.34 -2.62 -14.30
N ASP A 57 -9.90 -2.67 -15.55
CA ASP A 57 -8.48 -2.68 -15.92
C ASP A 57 -7.79 -1.40 -15.45
N HIS A 58 -8.39 -0.24 -15.71
CA HIS A 58 -7.89 1.04 -15.19
C HIS A 58 -7.80 1.04 -13.66
N ALA A 59 -8.83 0.54 -12.98
CA ALA A 59 -8.80 0.46 -11.53
C ALA A 59 -7.65 -0.43 -11.03
N TRP A 60 -7.43 -1.57 -11.67
CA TRP A 60 -6.34 -2.48 -11.35
C TRP A 60 -4.96 -1.86 -11.60
N GLU A 61 -4.77 -1.15 -12.71
CA GLU A 61 -3.54 -0.41 -13.01
C GLU A 61 -3.23 0.61 -11.92
N VAL A 62 -4.20 1.45 -11.55
CA VAL A 62 -4.06 2.46 -10.49
C VAL A 62 -3.67 1.79 -9.16
N ILE A 63 -4.39 0.74 -8.75
CA ILE A 63 -4.12 0.04 -7.49
C ILE A 63 -2.69 -0.53 -7.49
N THR A 64 -2.26 -1.12 -8.61
CA THR A 64 -0.95 -1.77 -8.74
C THR A 64 0.19 -0.76 -8.79
N GLU A 65 -0.01 0.39 -9.42
CA GLU A 65 0.93 1.51 -9.45
C GLU A 65 1.21 2.01 -8.03
N PHE A 66 0.18 2.42 -7.28
CA PHE A 66 0.34 2.88 -5.90
C PHE A 66 0.88 1.81 -4.97
N ALA A 67 0.50 0.54 -5.17
CA ALA A 67 1.05 -0.57 -4.40
C ALA A 67 2.55 -0.75 -4.65
N SER A 68 2.99 -0.68 -5.91
CA SER A 68 4.40 -0.83 -6.29
C SER A 68 5.26 0.28 -5.70
N GLU A 69 4.84 1.54 -5.86
CA GLU A 69 5.55 2.71 -5.33
C GLU A 69 5.67 2.66 -3.80
N LEU A 70 4.60 2.24 -3.12
CA LEU A 70 4.57 2.14 -1.67
C LEU A 70 5.51 1.04 -1.16
N LEU A 71 5.54 -0.11 -1.84
CA LEU A 71 6.43 -1.23 -1.49
C LEU A 71 7.90 -0.89 -1.73
N GLU A 72 8.21 -0.17 -2.82
CA GLU A 72 9.57 0.31 -3.10
C GLU A 72 10.02 1.32 -2.04
N THR A 73 9.17 2.27 -1.68
CA THR A 73 9.45 3.24 -0.61
C THR A 73 9.73 2.53 0.73
N GLN A 74 8.92 1.54 1.11
CA GLN A 74 9.16 0.74 2.32
C GLN A 74 10.47 -0.05 2.27
N HIS A 75 10.87 -0.54 1.10
CA HIS A 75 12.14 -1.22 0.92
C HIS A 75 13.31 -0.27 1.14
N LEU A 76 13.27 0.92 0.52
CA LEU A 76 14.31 1.94 0.67
C LEU A 76 14.44 2.44 2.11
N GLU A 77 13.32 2.68 2.81
CA GLU A 77 13.32 3.08 4.22
C GLU A 77 13.95 2.00 5.12
N LYS A 78 13.65 0.72 4.86
CA LYS A 78 14.29 -0.39 5.58
C LYS A 78 15.78 -0.49 5.30
N VAL A 79 16.20 -0.37 4.03
CA VAL A 79 17.61 -0.41 3.65
C VAL A 79 18.38 0.75 4.28
N ALA A 80 17.84 1.97 4.25
CA ALA A 80 18.43 3.13 4.88
C ALA A 80 18.56 2.95 6.40
N SER A 81 17.50 2.46 7.07
CA SER A 81 17.53 2.17 8.51
C SER A 81 18.61 1.14 8.87
N VAL A 82 18.74 0.07 8.09
CA VAL A 82 19.79 -0.94 8.26
C VAL A 82 21.17 -0.34 8.03
N TYR A 83 21.35 0.45 6.97
CA TYR A 83 22.62 1.12 6.65
C TYR A 83 23.06 2.06 7.77
N TYR A 84 22.17 2.96 8.23
CA TYR A 84 22.44 3.84 9.36
C TYR A 84 22.75 3.06 10.64
N SER A 85 22.03 1.95 10.91
CA SER A 85 22.33 1.10 12.05
C SER A 85 23.74 0.48 11.95
N GLY A 86 24.13 0.02 10.75
CA GLY A 86 25.45 -0.57 10.49
C GLY A 86 26.57 0.45 10.60
N VAL A 87 26.38 1.67 10.08
CA VAL A 87 27.34 2.77 10.22
C VAL A 87 27.46 3.22 11.68
N ALA A 88 26.34 3.41 12.39
CA ALA A 88 26.34 3.74 13.80
C ALA A 88 27.05 2.66 14.63
N TRP A 89 26.86 1.40 14.27
CA TRP A 89 27.53 0.27 14.91
C TRP A 89 29.04 0.25 14.64
N LEU A 90 29.50 0.57 13.42
CA LEU A 90 30.92 0.72 13.10
C LEU A 90 31.58 1.84 13.92
N VAL A 91 30.95 3.01 13.99
CA VAL A 91 31.49 4.17 14.73
C VAL A 91 31.56 3.89 16.23
N THR A 92 30.54 3.27 16.81
CA THR A 92 30.52 2.93 18.25
C THR A 92 31.47 1.79 18.64
N ARG A 93 31.95 1.01 17.67
CA ARG A 93 32.92 -0.07 17.89
C ARG A 93 34.37 0.35 17.61
N ALA A 94 34.60 1.30 16.69
CA ALA A 94 35.92 1.84 16.38
C ALA A 94 36.54 2.70 17.51
N GLY A 95 35.74 3.20 18.46
CA GLY A 95 36.22 3.91 19.65
C GLY A 95 36.67 3.04 20.83
N ARG A 96 36.80 1.71 20.64
CA ARG A 96 37.23 0.74 21.66
C ARG A 96 38.39 -0.12 21.15
N THR A 97 39.52 0.51 20.83
CA THR A 97 40.84 -0.13 20.73
C THR A 97 41.90 0.82 21.26
#